data_AF-A0A0S8JXG7-F1
#
_entry.id   AF-A0A0S8JXG7-F1
#
_cell.length_a   1.000
_cell.length_b   1.000
_cell.length_c   1.000
_cell.angle_alpha   90.00
_cell.angle_beta   90.00
_cell.angle_gamma   90.00
#
_symmetry.space_group_name_H-M   'P 1'
#
loop_
_entity.id
_entity.type
_entity.pdbx_description
1 polymer ?
#
loop_
_entity_poly.entity_id
_entity_poly.type
_entity_poly.pdbx_seq_one_letter_code
_entity_poly.pdbx_strand_id
1 'polypeptide(L)'
;MNKLSATINSAGMLILLMAGMGCTDEMALRSVYTAEIESLDHIANPYSQVDLKAVFVRPGGDSIWVSGFYDGNGMYKFRAYCGETGKWCWRTTSNVEGLDGRKGIFTVRPSGLKGKLRIHDEDPRQFMYDNGDWFLHIGETGYRYLVDTEGGWREYIDQAAGMG
;
A
#
# COMPACT_ATOMS: atom_id res chain seq x y z
N MET A 1 -11.91 -0.22 33.54
CA MET A 1 -13.23 0.38 33.22
C MET A 1 -12.98 1.77 32.66
N ASN A 2 -12.82 1.88 31.34
CA ASN A 2 -12.56 3.18 30.71
C ASN A 2 -13.89 3.80 30.29
N LYS A 3 -14.14 5.03 30.76
CA LYS A 3 -15.34 5.81 30.45
C LYS A 3 -15.25 6.30 29.00
N LEU A 4 -16.20 5.88 28.16
CA LEU A 4 -16.50 6.50 26.88
C LEU A 4 -17.13 7.87 27.16
N SER A 5 -16.59 8.93 26.56
CA SER A 5 -17.24 10.25 26.55
C SER A 5 -17.81 10.49 25.17
N ALA A 6 -19.14 10.62 25.07
CA ALA A 6 -19.83 11.03 23.86
C ALA A 6 -20.23 12.51 24.01
N THR A 7 -19.95 13.32 23.00
CA THR A 7 -20.46 14.69 22.92
C THR A 7 -21.33 14.80 21.66
N ILE A 8 -22.60 15.17 21.84
CA ILE A 8 -23.56 15.37 20.76
C ILE A 8 -23.52 16.86 20.38
N ASN A 9 -23.24 17.17 19.12
CA ASN A 9 -23.45 18.52 18.58
C ASN A 9 -24.81 18.59 17.86
N SER A 10 -25.42 19.77 17.75
CA SER A 10 -26.83 19.99 17.40
C SER A 10 -27.25 19.66 15.95
N ALA A 11 -26.46 18.88 15.22
CA ALA A 11 -26.84 18.23 13.98
C ALA A 11 -26.41 16.77 14.13
N GLY A 12 -27.38 15.85 14.27
CA GLY A 12 -27.22 14.50 14.82
C GLY A 12 -26.27 13.53 14.09
N MET A 13 -24.98 13.84 14.07
CA MET A 13 -23.92 12.96 13.61
C MET A 13 -23.11 12.48 14.82
N LEU A 14 -23.22 11.20 15.12
CA LEU A 14 -22.47 10.53 16.17
C LEU A 14 -21.03 10.32 15.67
N ILE A 15 -20.10 11.23 16.00
CA ILE A 15 -18.67 11.03 15.72
C ILE A 15 -18.10 10.09 16.78
N LEU A 16 -17.86 8.83 16.40
CA LEU A 16 -17.16 7.87 17.22
C LEU A 16 -15.64 8.08 17.05
N LEU A 17 -15.02 8.87 17.93
CA LEU A 17 -13.56 8.98 18.02
C LEU A 17 -12.99 7.68 18.61
N MET A 18 -12.73 6.68 17.76
CA MET A 18 -11.91 5.54 18.13
C MET A 18 -10.44 5.93 18.04
N ALA A 19 -9.87 6.39 19.15
CA ALA A 19 -8.42 6.39 19.34
C ALA A 19 -7.96 4.94 19.57
N GLY A 20 -7.77 4.20 18.48
CA GLY A 20 -7.15 2.87 18.50
C GLY A 20 -5.66 2.97 18.79
N MET A 21 -5.28 3.13 20.05
CA MET A 21 -3.93 2.79 20.51
C MET A 21 -3.88 1.26 20.71
N GLY A 22 -3.15 0.54 19.85
CA GLY A 22 -2.68 -0.80 20.18
C GLY A 22 -3.09 -1.94 19.23
N CYS A 23 -2.86 -1.79 17.92
CA CYS A 23 -2.48 -2.94 17.10
C CYS A 23 -1.38 -2.43 16.17
N THR A 24 -0.16 -2.91 16.32
CA THR A 24 0.87 -2.63 15.32
C THR A 24 0.58 -3.57 14.18
N ASP A 25 0.19 -3.03 13.01
CA ASP A 25 -0.05 -3.85 11.83
C ASP A 25 1.17 -4.73 11.57
N GLU A 26 0.95 -6.02 11.33
CA GLU A 26 2.00 -6.95 10.92
C GLU A 26 1.91 -7.22 9.42
N MET A 27 3.05 -7.09 8.74
CA MET A 27 3.16 -7.28 7.29
C MET A 27 4.16 -8.40 7.00
N ALA A 28 3.91 -9.17 5.95
CA ALA A 28 4.87 -10.13 5.46
C ALA A 28 6.02 -9.43 4.69
N LEU A 29 7.25 -9.89 4.85
CA LEU A 29 8.37 -9.49 4.00
C LEU A 29 7.99 -9.69 2.53
N ARG A 30 8.39 -8.77 1.65
CA ARG A 30 8.05 -8.72 0.22
C ARG A 30 6.55 -8.57 -0.11
N SER A 31 5.70 -8.27 0.88
CA SER A 31 4.31 -7.83 0.65
C SER A 31 4.22 -6.31 0.46
N VAL A 32 2.98 -5.79 0.42
CA VAL A 32 2.69 -4.36 0.29
C VAL A 32 1.89 -3.89 1.49
N TYR A 33 2.44 -2.94 2.24
CA TYR A 33 1.68 -2.20 3.25
C TYR A 33 0.84 -1.13 2.57
N THR A 34 -0.42 -0.99 2.98
CA THR A 34 -1.30 0.11 2.56
C THR A 34 -1.77 0.84 3.80
N ALA A 35 -1.53 2.15 3.85
CA ALA A 35 -2.18 3.03 4.81
C ALA A 35 -3.29 3.80 4.11
N GLU A 36 -4.35 4.06 4.86
CA GLU A 36 -5.53 4.79 4.40
C GLU A 36 -5.80 5.93 5.36
N ILE A 37 -6.05 7.13 4.83
CA ILE A 37 -6.37 8.32 5.58
C ILE A 37 -7.65 8.91 4.99
N GLU A 38 -8.68 9.03 5.80
CA GLU A 38 -9.86 9.81 5.48
C GLU A 38 -9.56 11.31 5.70
N SER A 39 -9.92 12.14 4.72
CA SER A 39 -9.92 13.60 4.86
C SER A 39 -11.35 14.12 4.66
N LEU A 40 -11.76 15.00 5.55
CA LEU A 40 -13.04 15.71 5.47
C LEU A 40 -12.90 17.09 4.79
N ASP A 41 -11.69 17.41 4.31
CA ASP A 41 -11.39 18.68 3.66
C ASP A 41 -12.09 18.75 2.30
N HIS A 42 -12.70 19.89 2.01
CA HIS A 42 -13.31 20.10 0.70
C HIS A 42 -12.23 20.48 -0.32
N ILE A 43 -11.99 19.58 -1.29
CA ILE A 43 -10.99 19.75 -2.33
C ILE A 43 -11.69 19.64 -3.69
N ALA A 44 -11.58 20.68 -4.51
CA ALA A 44 -12.31 20.76 -5.78
C ALA A 44 -11.94 19.61 -6.73
N ASN A 45 -10.65 19.28 -6.84
CA ASN A 45 -10.19 18.08 -7.53
C ASN A 45 -9.17 17.28 -6.69
N PRO A 46 -9.61 16.23 -5.97
CA PRO A 46 -8.75 15.46 -5.09
C PRO A 46 -7.68 14.62 -5.81
N TYR A 47 -7.82 14.40 -7.12
CA TYR A 47 -6.85 13.64 -7.92
C TYR A 47 -5.64 14.46 -8.37
N SER A 48 -5.79 15.78 -8.51
CA SER A 48 -4.75 16.62 -9.12
C SER A 48 -4.29 17.81 -8.26
N GLN A 49 -5.01 18.12 -7.18
CA GLN A 49 -4.71 19.28 -6.32
C GLN A 49 -4.13 18.89 -4.96
N VAL A 50 -3.87 17.61 -4.73
CA VAL A 50 -3.36 17.08 -3.47
C VAL A 50 -1.95 16.53 -3.68
N ASP A 51 -1.00 17.14 -2.99
CA ASP A 51 0.40 16.73 -2.96
C ASP A 51 0.66 15.88 -1.71
N LEU A 52 0.16 14.64 -1.69
CA LEU A 52 0.39 13.73 -0.57
C LEU A 52 1.70 12.95 -0.75
N LYS A 53 2.61 13.06 0.22
CA LYS A 53 3.84 12.28 0.31
C LYS A 53 3.89 11.54 1.63
N ALA A 54 4.28 10.26 1.62
CA ALA A 54 4.58 9.51 2.84
C ALA A 54 6.07 9.17 2.89
N VAL A 55 6.72 9.52 4.00
CA VAL A 55 8.12 9.19 4.28
C VAL A 55 8.15 8.05 5.28
N PHE A 56 8.77 6.94 4.90
CA PHE A 56 8.98 5.76 5.72
C PHE A 56 10.42 5.72 6.22
N VAL A 57 10.61 5.48 7.51
CA VAL A 57 11.90 5.13 8.11
C VAL A 57 11.93 3.61 8.28
N ARG A 58 12.96 2.99 7.71
CA ARG A 58 13.16 1.53 7.71
C ARG A 58 13.90 1.06 8.95
N PRO A 59 13.91 -0.25 9.25
CA PRO A 59 14.63 -0.80 10.40
C PRO A 59 16.13 -0.46 10.40
N GLY A 60 16.78 -0.43 9.22
CA GLY A 60 18.16 0.03 9.05
C GLY A 60 18.41 1.54 9.26
N GLY A 61 17.38 2.34 9.51
CA GLY A 61 17.47 3.77 9.83
C GLY A 61 17.46 4.71 8.62
N ASP A 62 17.57 4.18 7.41
CA ASP A 62 17.41 4.98 6.20
C ASP A 62 15.93 5.25 5.90
N SER A 63 15.68 6.21 5.00
CA SER A 63 14.32 6.64 4.67
C SER A 63 14.02 6.51 3.18
N ILE A 64 12.81 6.06 2.88
CA ILE A 64 12.24 6.05 1.54
C ILE A 64 10.97 6.90 1.53
N TRP A 65 10.56 7.39 0.36
CA TRP A 65 9.31 8.10 0.23
C TRP A 65 8.50 7.59 -0.95
N VAL A 66 7.18 7.73 -0.84
CA VAL A 66 6.22 7.39 -1.88
C VAL A 66 5.18 8.50 -1.99
N SER A 67 4.61 8.65 -3.18
CA SER A 67 3.43 9.49 -3.38
C SER A 67 2.20 8.77 -2.84
N GLY A 68 1.30 9.53 -2.23
CA GLY A 68 -0.07 9.10 -2.00
C GLY A 68 -0.94 9.38 -3.21
N PHE A 69 -2.14 8.82 -3.19
CA PHE A 69 -3.14 8.99 -4.22
C PHE A 69 -4.54 8.97 -3.60
N TYR A 70 -5.48 9.61 -4.28
CA TYR A 70 -6.90 9.57 -3.91
C TYR A 70 -7.54 8.28 -4.44
N ASP A 71 -8.32 7.59 -3.60
CA ASP A 71 -8.98 6.31 -3.90
C ASP A 71 -10.52 6.42 -3.86
N GLY A 72 -11.05 7.64 -3.96
CA GLY A 72 -12.49 7.91 -3.90
C GLY A 72 -13.02 8.10 -2.48
N ASN A 73 -14.25 8.62 -2.37
CA ASN A 73 -14.99 8.79 -1.10
C ASN A 73 -14.22 9.45 0.06
N GLY A 74 -13.40 10.47 -0.23
CA GLY A 74 -12.60 11.15 0.80
C GLY A 74 -11.38 10.36 1.29
N MET A 75 -11.10 9.19 0.70
CA MET A 75 -10.00 8.32 1.10
C MET A 75 -8.74 8.56 0.28
N TYR A 76 -7.62 8.72 0.99
CA TYR A 76 -6.29 8.80 0.42
C TYR A 76 -5.46 7.62 0.88
N LYS A 77 -4.66 7.07 -0.04
CA LYS A 77 -3.83 5.90 0.22
C LYS A 77 -2.40 6.14 -0.18
N PHE A 78 -1.50 5.41 0.46
CA PHE A 78 -0.12 5.28 0.02
C PHE A 78 0.37 3.89 0.37
N ARG A 79 1.33 3.39 -0.41
CA ARG A 79 1.78 2.00 -0.33
C ARG A 79 3.29 1.91 -0.25
N ALA A 80 3.76 1.02 0.63
CA ALA A 80 5.18 0.71 0.75
C ALA A 80 5.42 -0.78 0.47
N TYR A 81 6.45 -1.06 -0.32
CA TYR A 81 6.94 -2.42 -0.48
C TYR A 81 7.74 -2.82 0.75
N CYS A 82 7.33 -3.89 1.43
CA CYS A 82 7.94 -4.36 2.68
C CYS A 82 9.26 -5.09 2.38
N GLY A 83 10.31 -4.36 2.03
CA GLY A 83 11.59 -4.94 1.58
C GLY A 83 12.53 -5.42 2.69
N GLU A 84 12.22 -5.14 3.96
CA GLU A 84 13.11 -5.42 5.09
C GLU A 84 12.31 -5.77 6.34
N THR A 85 12.72 -6.81 7.07
CA THR A 85 12.07 -7.22 8.32
C THR A 85 12.39 -6.27 9.46
N GLY A 86 11.41 -6.02 10.33
CA GLY A 86 11.58 -5.17 11.50
C GLY A 86 10.52 -4.08 11.60
N LYS A 87 10.75 -3.11 12.47
CA LYS A 87 9.82 -2.01 12.73
C LYS A 87 9.98 -0.91 11.69
N TRP A 88 8.88 -0.54 11.05
CA TRP A 88 8.79 0.59 10.14
C TRP A 88 7.93 1.67 10.77
N CYS A 89 8.27 2.93 10.52
CA CYS A 89 7.42 4.06 10.88
C CYS A 89 7.30 5.01 9.71
N TRP A 90 6.18 5.71 9.61
CA TRP A 90 5.95 6.65 8.54
C TRP A 90 5.35 7.96 9.03
N ARG A 91 5.57 9.02 8.25
CA ARG A 91 4.93 10.33 8.41
C ARG A 91 4.56 10.91 7.06
N THR A 92 3.40 11.56 6.97
CA THR A 92 2.97 12.25 5.75
C THR A 92 3.41 13.71 5.72
N THR A 93 3.53 14.24 4.50
CA THR A 93 3.60 15.67 4.18
C THR A 93 2.54 15.96 3.12
N SER A 94 1.73 17.00 3.30
CA SER A 94 0.67 17.37 2.36
C SER A 94 0.41 18.87 2.33
N ASN A 95 -0.10 19.38 1.21
CA ASN A 95 -0.67 20.72 1.11
C ASN A 95 -2.09 20.82 1.71
N VAL A 96 -2.68 19.68 2.12
CA VAL A 96 -3.99 19.58 2.78
C VAL A 96 -3.79 19.25 4.26
N GLU A 97 -4.38 20.06 5.13
CA GLU A 97 -4.19 19.96 6.60
C GLU A 97 -4.58 18.60 7.17
N GLY A 98 -5.75 18.05 6.79
CA GLY A 98 -6.19 16.74 7.28
C GLY A 98 -5.29 15.56 6.88
N LEU A 99 -4.42 15.76 5.88
CA LEU A 99 -3.50 14.76 5.36
C LEU A 99 -2.04 15.00 5.78
N ASP A 100 -1.70 16.18 6.30
CA ASP A 100 -0.34 16.54 6.69
C ASP A 100 0.03 15.99 8.08
N GLY A 101 1.30 15.63 8.27
CA GLY A 101 1.83 15.24 9.58
C GLY A 101 1.26 13.97 10.19
N ARG A 102 0.44 13.20 9.47
CA ARG A 102 -0.13 11.91 9.88
C ARG A 102 0.99 10.90 10.07
N LYS A 103 0.86 9.98 11.02
CA LYS A 103 1.92 9.03 11.38
C LYS A 103 1.35 7.64 11.62
N GLY A 104 2.19 6.63 11.40
CA GLY A 104 1.88 5.25 11.74
C GLY A 104 3.13 4.40 11.89
N ILE A 105 2.93 3.20 12.40
CA ILE A 105 3.97 2.22 12.69
C ILE A 105 3.42 0.84 12.34
N PHE A 106 4.23 0.02 11.68
CA PHE A 106 3.93 -1.37 11.41
C PHE A 106 5.21 -2.22 11.53
N THR A 107 5.06 -3.54 11.64
CA THR A 107 6.19 -4.48 11.75
C THR A 107 6.17 -5.43 10.57
N VAL A 108 7.31 -5.58 9.90
CA VAL A 108 7.50 -6.57 8.83
C VAL A 108 8.12 -7.84 9.41
N ARG A 109 7.48 -8.98 9.17
CA ARG A 109 7.92 -10.33 9.58
C ARG A 109 8.46 -11.12 8.39
N PRO A 110 9.36 -12.10 8.60
CA PRO A 110 9.79 -13.01 7.53
C PRO A 110 8.61 -13.66 6.81
N SER A 111 8.78 -13.97 5.53
CA SER A 111 7.75 -14.61 4.71
C SER A 111 8.36 -15.54 3.67
N GLY A 112 7.53 -16.42 3.09
CA GLY A 112 7.88 -17.24 1.93
C GLY A 112 7.63 -16.57 0.57
N LEU A 113 7.25 -15.30 0.52
CA LEU A 113 7.03 -14.60 -0.74
C LEU A 113 8.36 -14.45 -1.49
N LYS A 114 8.34 -14.68 -2.81
CA LYS A 114 9.52 -14.56 -3.67
C LYS A 114 9.97 -13.11 -3.84
N GLY A 115 9.01 -12.19 -3.99
CA GLY A 115 9.23 -10.74 -4.12
C GLY A 115 9.32 -10.25 -5.57
N LYS A 116 9.91 -9.07 -5.79
CA LYS A 116 10.00 -8.46 -7.13
C LYS A 116 11.05 -9.18 -7.98
N LEU A 117 10.94 -9.02 -9.29
CA LEU A 117 11.99 -9.41 -10.22
C LEU A 117 13.18 -8.43 -10.15
N ARG A 118 14.39 -8.98 -10.26
CA ARG A 118 15.69 -8.31 -10.28
C ARG A 118 16.52 -8.88 -11.42
N ILE A 119 17.53 -8.14 -11.85
CA ILE A 119 18.61 -8.69 -12.67
C ILE A 119 19.34 -9.74 -11.81
N HIS A 120 19.63 -10.90 -12.37
CA HIS A 120 20.32 -11.97 -11.65
C HIS A 120 21.77 -11.57 -11.35
N ASP A 121 22.22 -11.78 -10.11
CA ASP A 121 23.51 -11.28 -9.62
C ASP A 121 24.71 -11.88 -10.37
N GLU A 122 24.64 -13.17 -10.74
CA GLU A 122 25.73 -13.88 -11.43
C GLU A 122 25.59 -13.94 -12.97
N ASP A 123 24.38 -13.70 -13.50
CA ASP A 123 24.12 -13.70 -14.94
C ASP A 123 23.23 -12.51 -15.30
N PRO A 124 23.80 -11.35 -15.65
CA PRO A 124 23.04 -10.14 -15.91
C PRO A 124 22.11 -10.22 -17.13
N ARG A 125 22.09 -11.35 -17.86
CA ARG A 125 21.12 -11.63 -18.94
C ARG A 125 19.84 -12.32 -18.46
N GLN A 126 19.78 -12.71 -17.19
CA GLN A 126 18.65 -13.43 -16.59
C GLN A 126 17.99 -12.59 -15.49
N PHE A 127 16.78 -13.00 -15.12
CA PHE A 127 16.06 -12.45 -13.97
C PHE A 127 16.08 -13.41 -12.79
N MET A 128 15.96 -12.85 -11.59
CA MET A 128 15.71 -13.58 -10.35
C MET A 128 14.67 -12.84 -9.51
N TYR A 129 14.07 -13.52 -8.55
CA TYR A 129 13.23 -12.90 -7.53
C TYR A 129 14.08 -12.29 -6.40
N ASP A 130 13.50 -11.40 -5.58
CA ASP A 130 14.15 -10.84 -4.36
C ASP A 130 14.59 -11.91 -3.33
N ASN A 131 14.16 -13.17 -3.47
CA ASN A 131 14.62 -14.29 -2.65
C ASN A 131 15.81 -15.06 -3.24
N GLY A 132 16.27 -14.67 -4.44
CA GLY A 132 17.36 -15.33 -5.16
C GLY A 132 16.90 -16.47 -6.07
N ASP A 133 15.61 -16.84 -6.07
CA ASP A 133 15.11 -17.86 -7.01
C ASP A 133 15.25 -17.34 -8.45
N TRP A 134 15.75 -18.18 -9.34
CA TRP A 134 15.72 -17.91 -10.78
C TRP A 134 14.29 -17.72 -11.29
N PHE A 135 14.13 -16.82 -12.27
CA PHE A 135 12.89 -16.61 -12.99
C PHE A 135 13.07 -16.91 -14.49
N LEU A 136 12.34 -17.91 -14.99
CA LEU A 136 12.18 -18.13 -16.42
C LEU A 136 10.95 -17.36 -16.92
N HIS A 137 11.17 -16.45 -17.87
CA HIS A 137 10.06 -15.73 -18.45
C HIS A 137 9.41 -16.57 -19.56
N ILE A 138 8.23 -17.11 -19.26
CA ILE A 138 7.29 -17.65 -20.24
C ILE A 138 6.08 -16.73 -20.21
N GLY A 139 5.83 -16.03 -21.30
CA GLY A 139 4.84 -14.95 -21.36
C GLY A 139 3.85 -15.17 -22.50
N GLU A 140 2.66 -14.65 -22.29
CA GLU A 140 1.53 -14.68 -23.23
C GLU A 140 1.02 -13.26 -23.47
N THR A 141 0.28 -13.02 -24.55
CA THR A 141 -0.11 -11.66 -24.97
C THR A 141 -1.61 -11.41 -24.85
N GLY A 142 -2.02 -10.69 -23.80
CA GLY A 142 -3.44 -10.48 -23.44
C GLY A 142 -3.88 -9.01 -23.32
N TYR A 143 -3.60 -8.16 -24.32
CA TYR A 143 -3.85 -6.70 -24.21
C TYR A 143 -5.29 -6.31 -23.88
N ARG A 144 -6.28 -7.13 -24.26
CA ARG A 144 -7.71 -6.79 -24.15
C ARG A 144 -8.26 -6.96 -22.72
N TYR A 145 -7.57 -7.66 -21.82
CA TYR A 145 -8.07 -7.97 -20.47
C TYR A 145 -8.11 -6.77 -19.51
N LEU A 146 -7.63 -5.60 -19.91
CA LEU A 146 -7.73 -4.37 -19.13
C LEU A 146 -9.03 -3.58 -19.38
N VAL A 147 -9.92 -4.09 -20.25
CA VAL A 147 -11.20 -3.47 -20.57
C VAL A 147 -12.31 -4.17 -19.78
N ASP A 148 -13.18 -3.38 -19.15
CA ASP A 148 -14.31 -3.87 -18.34
C ASP A 148 -15.34 -4.72 -19.12
N THR A 149 -15.37 -4.59 -20.44
CA THR A 149 -16.21 -5.38 -21.35
C THR A 149 -15.60 -6.73 -21.74
N GLU A 150 -14.38 -7.04 -21.30
CA GLU A 150 -13.76 -8.33 -21.59
C GLU A 150 -14.23 -9.41 -20.60
N GLY A 151 -15.15 -10.26 -21.05
CA GLY A 151 -15.77 -11.30 -20.23
C GLY A 151 -14.96 -12.59 -20.12
N GLY A 152 -14.05 -12.88 -21.06
CA GLY A 152 -13.31 -14.14 -21.15
C GLY A 152 -11.94 -14.14 -20.45
N TRP A 153 -11.68 -13.18 -19.56
CA TRP A 153 -10.39 -13.04 -18.89
C TRP A 153 -10.05 -14.26 -18.03
N ARG A 154 -11.05 -14.89 -17.40
CA ARG A 154 -10.83 -16.00 -16.48
C ARG A 154 -10.39 -17.25 -17.22
N GLU A 155 -11.14 -17.62 -18.26
CA GLU A 155 -10.85 -18.79 -19.09
C GLU A 155 -9.47 -18.69 -19.73
N TYR A 156 -9.07 -17.49 -20.16
CA TYR A 156 -7.73 -17.26 -20.67
C TYR A 156 -6.65 -17.46 -19.61
N ILE A 157 -6.79 -16.86 -18.42
CA ILE A 157 -5.81 -17.02 -17.34
C ILE A 157 -5.71 -18.51 -16.93
N ASP A 158 -6.84 -19.21 -16.84
CA ASP A 158 -6.87 -20.64 -16.51
C ASP A 158 -6.15 -21.49 -17.57
N GLN A 159 -6.36 -21.19 -18.86
CA GLN A 159 -5.65 -21.85 -19.95
C GLN A 159 -4.14 -21.57 -19.90
N ALA A 160 -3.76 -20.31 -19.74
CA ALA A 160 -2.35 -19.91 -19.65
C ALA A 160 -1.65 -20.61 -18.47
N ALA A 161 -2.29 -20.65 -17.29
CA ALA A 161 -1.76 -21.34 -16.11
C ALA A 161 -1.60 -22.86 -16.31
N GLY A 162 -2.41 -23.47 -17.18
CA GLY A 162 -2.29 -24.89 -17.54
C GLY A 162 -1.16 -25.22 -18.52
N MET A 163 -0.61 -24.21 -19.20
CA MET A 163 0.42 -24.39 -20.24
C MET A 163 1.86 -24.35 -19.72
N GLY A 164 2.09 -23.85 -18.50
CA GLY A 164 3.41 -23.75 -17.85
C GLY A 164 3.73 -22.32 -17.43
#